data_AF-A0A0F7ZRE3-F1
#
_entry.id   AF-A0A0F7ZRE3-F1
#
_cell.length_a   1.000
_cell.length_b   1.000
_cell.length_c   1.000
_cell.angle_alpha   90.00
_cell.angle_beta   90.00
_cell.angle_gamma   90.00
#
_symmetry.space_group_name_H-M   'P 1'
#
loop_
_entity.id
_entity.type
_entity.pdbx_description
1 polymer ?
#
loop_
_entity_poly.entity_id
_entity_poly.type
_entity_poly.pdbx_seq_one_letter_code
_entity_poly.pdbx_strand_id
1 'polypeptide(L)'
;MKVGTRRLVLSTCAVLLRYYASCFKIPKHIWLRYCQGFQGWGVGYVVNGQLIQYSGLSGNHVLAFHILDAFFGFERYLSNEDMVRYIPARQREFSRVVRAHSFRSRINDEESHEICEEMAKLVNQMRLFRAAHRSRVMPYLKEPAPERQPMTAGKPLRKGDGVESIDVALKPLEDMLLERLRQTMWEHRHD
;
A
#
# COMPACT_ATOMS: atom_id res chain seq x y z
N MET A 1 -9.27 -12.85 23.67
CA MET A 1 -9.45 -12.02 22.44
C MET A 1 -9.24 -10.53 22.70
N LYS A 2 -9.95 -9.93 23.67
CA LYS A 2 -9.88 -8.49 24.03
C LYS A 2 -8.46 -7.91 24.19
N VAL A 3 -7.61 -8.53 25.01
CA VAL A 3 -6.21 -8.09 25.23
C VAL A 3 -5.39 -8.13 23.93
N GLY A 4 -5.67 -9.10 23.07
CA GLY A 4 -5.01 -9.23 21.77
C GLY A 4 -5.38 -8.10 20.81
N THR A 5 -6.67 -7.75 20.71
CA THR A 5 -7.15 -6.67 19.84
C THR A 5 -6.58 -5.31 20.26
N ARG A 6 -6.60 -5.00 21.57
CA ARG A 6 -6.02 -3.75 22.09
C ARG A 6 -4.52 -3.66 21.83
N ARG A 7 -3.79 -4.77 21.97
CA ARG A 7 -2.36 -4.83 21.65
C ARG A 7 -2.09 -4.65 20.15
N LEU A 8 -2.95 -5.20 19.29
CA LEU A 8 -2.88 -5.00 17.84
C LEU A 8 -3.10 -3.53 17.46
N VAL A 9 -4.07 -2.86 18.08
CA VAL A 9 -4.32 -1.42 17.92
C VAL A 9 -3.07 -0.62 18.29
N LEU A 10 -2.54 -0.81 19.50
CA LEU A 10 -1.36 -0.07 19.97
C LEU A 10 -0.13 -0.31 19.10
N SER A 11 0.11 -1.57 18.70
CA SER A 11 1.26 -1.94 17.85
C SER A 11 1.13 -1.33 16.45
N THR A 12 -0.05 -1.37 15.87
CA THR A 12 -0.32 -0.74 14.56
C THR A 12 -0.12 0.76 14.65
N CYS A 13 -0.67 1.40 15.68
CA CYS A 13 -0.50 2.82 15.94
C CYS A 13 0.99 3.20 16.00
N ALA A 14 1.80 2.43 16.73
CA ALA A 14 3.24 2.64 16.83
C ALA A 14 3.97 2.50 15.48
N VAL A 15 3.63 1.50 14.67
CA VAL A 15 4.21 1.30 13.33
C VAL A 15 3.86 2.46 12.40
N LEU A 16 2.58 2.85 12.35
CA LEU A 16 2.10 3.94 11.49
C LEU A 16 2.71 5.29 11.91
N LEU A 17 2.77 5.58 13.21
CA LEU A 17 3.40 6.79 13.74
C LEU A 17 4.90 6.85 13.44
N ARG A 18 5.64 5.73 13.59
CA ARG A 18 7.07 5.67 13.26
C ARG A 18 7.31 5.86 11.77
N TYR A 19 6.49 5.26 10.92
CA TYR A 19 6.53 5.52 9.48
C TYR A 19 6.34 7.00 9.18
N TYR A 20 5.35 7.63 9.82
CA TYR A 20 5.09 9.06 9.68
C TYR A 20 6.23 9.95 10.16
N ALA A 21 6.92 9.58 11.23
CA ALA A 21 8.01 10.37 11.79
C ALA A 21 9.31 10.28 10.97
N SER A 22 9.46 9.28 10.11
CA SER A 22 10.73 8.95 9.43
C SER A 22 10.72 9.29 7.94
N CYS A 23 9.67 8.98 7.19
CA CYS A 23 9.69 9.05 5.72
C CYS A 23 9.69 10.47 5.13
N PHE A 24 9.40 11.51 5.91
CA PHE A 24 9.22 12.88 5.39
C PHE A 24 10.32 13.85 5.80
N LYS A 25 11.42 13.34 6.34
CA LYS A 25 12.63 14.13 6.64
C LYS A 25 13.62 14.17 5.48
N ILE A 26 13.33 13.45 4.39
CA ILE A 26 14.22 13.30 3.24
C ILE A 26 13.86 14.38 2.22
N PRO A 27 14.83 15.19 1.72
CA PRO A 27 14.55 16.16 0.67
C PRO A 27 13.94 15.51 -0.57
N LYS A 28 12.91 16.13 -1.15
CA LYS A 28 12.13 15.59 -2.29
C LYS A 28 13.02 15.24 -3.50
N HIS A 29 13.93 16.15 -3.84
CA HIS A 29 14.92 15.99 -4.92
C HIS A 29 15.92 14.84 -4.70
N ILE A 30 16.01 14.29 -3.48
CA ILE A 30 16.85 13.14 -3.15
C ILE A 30 16.03 11.84 -3.18
N TRP A 31 14.82 11.84 -2.64
CA TRP A 31 14.06 10.61 -2.38
C TRP A 31 13.88 9.71 -3.61
N LEU A 32 13.21 10.19 -4.67
CA LEU A 32 13.01 9.36 -5.87
C LEU A 32 14.32 9.00 -6.53
N ARG A 33 15.34 9.85 -6.33
CA ARG A 33 16.65 9.61 -6.92
C ARG A 33 17.34 8.36 -6.41
N TYR A 34 17.00 7.90 -5.21
CA TYR A 34 17.63 6.74 -4.60
C TYR A 34 16.64 5.61 -4.28
N CYS A 35 15.35 5.91 -4.07
CA CYS A 35 14.36 4.89 -3.71
C CYS A 35 13.90 4.01 -4.88
N GLN A 36 14.03 4.47 -6.13
CA GLN A 36 13.60 3.70 -7.32
C GLN A 36 14.66 2.74 -7.85
N GLY A 37 15.88 2.76 -7.30
CA GLY A 37 16.96 1.84 -7.67
C GLY A 37 17.26 1.80 -9.16
N PHE A 38 17.77 0.65 -9.63
CA PHE A 38 18.03 0.38 -11.05
C PHE A 38 16.75 0.21 -11.87
N GLN A 39 15.61 -0.03 -11.22
CA GLN A 39 14.32 -0.23 -11.88
C GLN A 39 13.85 1.05 -12.60
N GLY A 40 14.24 2.23 -12.09
CA GLY A 40 14.07 3.54 -12.76
C GLY A 40 14.67 3.65 -14.16
N TRP A 41 15.55 2.71 -14.53
CA TRP A 41 16.32 2.71 -15.78
C TRP A 41 15.81 1.66 -16.77
N GLY A 42 14.60 1.12 -16.56
CA GLY A 42 13.95 0.22 -17.50
C GLY A 42 14.52 -1.19 -17.54
N VAL A 43 15.19 -1.62 -16.47
CA VAL A 43 15.77 -2.96 -16.34
C VAL A 43 14.68 -4.02 -16.42
N GLY A 44 14.93 -5.06 -17.21
CA GLY A 44 13.99 -6.13 -17.50
C GLY A 44 14.65 -7.31 -18.19
N TYR A 45 13.84 -8.24 -18.67
CA TYR A 45 14.28 -9.39 -19.46
C TYR A 45 13.35 -9.61 -20.65
N VAL A 46 13.86 -10.21 -21.72
CA VAL A 46 13.08 -10.44 -22.94
C VAL A 46 12.47 -11.84 -22.91
N VAL A 47 11.16 -11.93 -23.12
CA VAL A 47 10.43 -13.18 -23.30
C VAL A 47 9.66 -13.09 -24.61
N ASN A 48 9.87 -14.05 -25.52
CA ASN A 48 9.21 -14.07 -26.83
C ASN A 48 9.32 -12.74 -27.61
N GLY A 49 10.49 -12.09 -27.55
CA GLY A 49 10.73 -10.80 -28.22
C GLY A 49 10.14 -9.58 -27.51
N GLN A 50 9.43 -9.75 -26.39
CA GLN A 50 8.88 -8.65 -25.59
C GLN A 50 9.73 -8.38 -24.35
N LEU A 51 10.10 -7.12 -24.14
CA LEU A 51 10.79 -6.68 -22.92
C LEU A 51 9.80 -6.64 -21.75
N ILE A 52 10.00 -7.52 -20.77
CA ILE A 52 9.30 -7.50 -19.49
C ILE A 52 10.16 -6.69 -18.51
N GLN A 53 9.71 -5.48 -18.18
CA GLN A 53 10.41 -4.60 -17.24
C GLN A 53 10.05 -4.93 -15.79
N TYR A 54 11.02 -4.77 -14.88
CA TYR A 54 10.76 -4.86 -13.46
C TYR A 54 10.17 -3.56 -12.93
N SER A 55 9.08 -3.70 -12.17
CA SER A 55 8.54 -2.68 -11.29
C SER A 55 9.52 -2.28 -10.19
N GLY A 56 9.50 -0.99 -9.82
CA GLY A 56 10.32 -0.44 -8.73
C GLY A 56 9.85 -0.84 -7.33
N LEU A 57 10.58 -0.39 -6.30
CA LEU A 57 10.18 -0.59 -4.92
C LEU A 57 8.97 0.27 -4.55
N SER A 58 8.03 -0.34 -3.81
CA SER A 58 6.80 0.29 -3.35
C SER A 58 6.56 0.03 -1.88
N GLY A 59 5.82 0.95 -1.23
CA GLY A 59 5.23 0.69 0.09
C GLY A 59 4.33 -0.55 0.08
N ASN A 60 3.79 -0.93 -1.08
CA ASN A 60 3.03 -2.16 -1.27
C ASN A 60 3.88 -3.43 -1.13
N HIS A 61 5.20 -3.36 -0.94
CA HIS A 61 6.03 -4.52 -0.60
C HIS A 61 6.14 -4.76 0.92
N VAL A 62 5.69 -3.82 1.76
CA VAL A 62 5.84 -3.91 3.21
C VAL A 62 4.81 -4.88 3.80
N LEU A 63 5.30 -5.96 4.41
CA LEU A 63 4.47 -7.03 4.99
C LEU A 63 3.37 -6.52 5.94
N ALA A 64 3.67 -5.52 6.78
CA ALA A 64 2.71 -5.01 7.75
C ALA A 64 1.38 -4.58 7.10
N PHE A 65 1.44 -3.92 5.93
CA PHE A 65 0.24 -3.50 5.22
C PHE A 65 -0.51 -4.69 4.60
N HIS A 66 0.21 -5.69 4.07
CA HIS A 66 -0.42 -6.93 3.59
C HIS A 66 -1.18 -7.68 4.67
N ILE A 67 -0.63 -7.71 5.89
CA ILE A 67 -1.24 -8.42 7.02
C ILE A 67 -2.45 -7.68 7.53
N LEU A 68 -2.39 -6.35 7.63
CA LEU A 68 -3.56 -5.54 8.00
C LEU A 68 -4.67 -5.69 6.95
N ASP A 69 -4.34 -5.56 5.67
CA ASP A 69 -5.34 -5.72 4.59
C ASP A 69 -5.92 -7.13 4.55
N ALA A 70 -5.10 -8.17 4.73
CA ALA A 70 -5.57 -9.55 4.85
C ALA A 70 -6.48 -9.77 6.05
N PHE A 71 -6.11 -9.22 7.20
CA PHE A 71 -6.90 -9.30 8.43
C PHE A 71 -8.27 -8.62 8.26
N PHE A 72 -8.33 -7.48 7.59
CA PHE A 72 -9.58 -6.77 7.35
C PHE A 72 -10.38 -7.27 6.15
N GLY A 73 -9.84 -8.22 5.38
CA GLY A 73 -10.46 -8.77 4.19
C GLY A 73 -10.35 -7.90 2.94
N PHE A 74 -9.57 -6.82 2.97
CA PHE A 74 -9.39 -5.93 1.81
C PHE A 74 -8.64 -6.62 0.68
N GLU A 75 -8.91 -6.26 -0.58
CA GLU A 75 -8.18 -6.83 -1.72
C GLU A 75 -6.71 -6.38 -1.76
N ARG A 76 -5.83 -7.20 -2.31
CA ARG A 76 -4.39 -6.87 -2.42
C ARG A 76 -4.15 -5.83 -3.52
N TYR A 77 -3.12 -5.01 -3.35
CA TYR A 77 -2.69 -4.05 -4.38
C TYR A 77 -1.91 -4.68 -5.53
N LEU A 78 -1.12 -5.71 -5.23
CA LEU A 78 -0.26 -6.36 -6.20
C LEU A 78 -1.05 -7.42 -6.95
N SER A 79 -0.80 -7.52 -8.25
CA SER A 79 -1.32 -8.61 -9.08
C SER A 79 -0.77 -9.95 -8.59
N ASN A 80 -1.35 -11.07 -9.03
CA ASN A 80 -0.81 -12.40 -8.69
C ASN A 80 0.65 -12.56 -9.15
N GLU A 81 0.96 -12.03 -10.33
CA GLU A 81 2.31 -12.02 -10.90
C GLU A 81 3.28 -11.21 -10.03
N ASP A 82 2.92 -9.98 -9.66
CA ASP A 82 3.73 -9.10 -8.82
C ASP A 82 3.91 -9.67 -7.41
N MET A 83 2.88 -10.34 -6.87
CA MET A 83 2.98 -11.05 -5.61
C MET A 83 4.04 -12.14 -5.67
N VAL A 84 4.06 -12.95 -6.74
CA VAL A 84 5.07 -14.01 -6.91
C VAL A 84 6.47 -13.43 -7.07
N ARG A 85 6.60 -12.33 -7.83
CA ARG A 85 7.88 -11.67 -8.13
C ARG A 85 8.50 -10.95 -6.93
N TYR A 86 7.71 -10.21 -6.17
CA TYR A 86 8.23 -9.24 -5.20
C TYR A 86 8.04 -9.63 -3.74
N ILE A 87 7.12 -10.54 -3.42
CA ILE A 87 6.80 -10.91 -2.04
C ILE A 87 7.33 -12.31 -1.74
N PRO A 88 8.19 -12.53 -0.74
CA PRO A 88 8.71 -13.85 -0.39
C PRO A 88 7.60 -14.88 -0.12
N ALA A 89 7.83 -16.14 -0.48
CA ALA A 89 6.83 -17.22 -0.38
C ALA A 89 6.21 -17.36 1.02
N ARG A 90 7.03 -17.27 2.08
CA ARG A 90 6.57 -17.35 3.47
C ARG A 90 5.70 -16.16 3.88
N GLN A 91 5.97 -14.96 3.35
CA GLN A 91 5.15 -13.78 3.60
C GLN A 91 3.77 -13.89 2.93
N ARG A 92 3.74 -14.43 1.70
CA ARG A 92 2.48 -14.70 0.99
C ARG A 92 1.63 -15.72 1.73
N GLU A 93 2.26 -16.79 2.19
CA GLU A 93 1.59 -17.84 2.95
C GLU A 93 1.04 -17.31 4.27
N PHE A 94 1.82 -16.52 4.99
CA PHE A 94 1.34 -15.89 6.22
C PHE A 94 0.14 -14.96 5.98
N SER A 95 0.16 -14.13 4.94
CA SER A 95 -0.97 -13.28 4.57
C SER A 95 -2.23 -14.09 4.22
N ARG A 96 -2.08 -15.23 3.54
CA ARG A 96 -3.17 -16.16 3.23
C ARG A 96 -3.80 -16.75 4.50
N VAL A 97 -2.97 -17.22 5.43
CA VAL A 97 -3.43 -17.77 6.71
C VAL A 97 -4.14 -16.69 7.53
N VAL A 98 -3.59 -15.49 7.63
CA VAL A 98 -4.24 -14.37 8.35
C VAL A 98 -5.62 -14.05 7.78
N ARG A 99 -5.77 -14.05 6.45
CA ARG A 99 -7.08 -13.83 5.82
C ARG A 99 -8.07 -14.93 6.17
N ALA A 100 -7.66 -16.19 6.03
CA ALA A 100 -8.51 -17.35 6.30
C ALA A 100 -8.96 -17.43 7.77
N HIS A 101 -8.13 -16.96 8.69
CA HIS A 101 -8.40 -16.95 10.12
C HIS A 101 -8.82 -15.57 10.65
N SER A 102 -9.17 -14.63 9.77
CA SER A 102 -9.74 -13.36 10.21
C SER A 102 -11.04 -13.64 10.95
N PHE A 103 -11.11 -13.16 12.19
CA PHE A 103 -12.31 -13.29 13.01
C PHE A 103 -13.32 -12.18 12.73
N ARG A 104 -13.03 -11.26 11.79
CA ARG A 104 -13.88 -10.09 11.52
C ARG A 104 -15.32 -10.48 11.19
N SER A 105 -15.52 -11.47 10.32
CA SER A 105 -16.87 -11.92 9.93
C SER A 105 -17.60 -12.72 11.02
N ARG A 106 -16.93 -12.99 12.14
CA ARG A 106 -17.46 -13.77 13.28
C ARG A 106 -17.75 -12.89 14.48
N ILE A 107 -17.52 -11.58 14.38
CA ILE A 107 -17.84 -10.61 15.43
C ILE A 107 -19.33 -10.30 15.34
N ASN A 108 -20.07 -10.59 16.41
CA ASN A 108 -21.45 -10.14 16.59
C ASN A 108 -21.43 -8.83 17.39
N ASP A 109 -22.00 -7.76 16.84
CA ASP A 109 -22.01 -6.42 17.44
C ASP A 109 -22.69 -6.39 18.82
N GLU A 110 -23.65 -7.28 19.08
CA GLU A 110 -24.38 -7.34 20.36
C GLU A 110 -23.55 -7.97 21.49
N GLU A 111 -22.82 -9.05 21.20
CA GLU A 111 -22.04 -9.79 22.22
C GLU A 111 -20.59 -9.29 22.34
N SER A 112 -20.08 -8.59 21.31
CA SER A 112 -18.66 -8.25 21.17
C SER A 112 -18.39 -6.76 21.03
N HIS A 113 -19.27 -5.90 21.56
CA HIS A 113 -19.19 -4.43 21.47
C HIS A 113 -17.77 -3.86 21.70
N GLU A 114 -17.10 -4.24 22.79
CA GLU A 114 -15.73 -3.76 23.09
C GLU A 114 -14.71 -4.13 22.00
N ILE A 115 -14.88 -5.29 21.35
CA ILE A 115 -14.00 -5.73 20.26
C ILE A 115 -14.32 -4.92 19.00
N CYS A 116 -15.60 -4.64 18.73
CA CYS A 116 -16.02 -3.76 17.65
C CYS A 116 -15.43 -2.35 17.80
N GLU A 117 -15.45 -1.79 19.01
CA GLU A 117 -14.83 -0.48 19.30
C GLU A 117 -13.33 -0.47 19.02
N GLU A 118 -12.59 -1.48 19.48
CA GLU A 118 -11.14 -1.57 19.24
C GLU A 118 -10.84 -1.78 17.75
N MET A 119 -11.66 -2.56 17.04
CA MET A 119 -11.55 -2.73 15.59
C MET A 119 -11.82 -1.43 14.83
N ALA A 120 -12.82 -0.66 15.26
CA ALA A 120 -13.11 0.66 14.70
C ALA A 120 -11.93 1.64 14.90
N LYS A 121 -11.27 1.62 16.07
CA LYS A 121 -10.04 2.40 16.31
C LYS A 121 -8.93 2.02 15.34
N LEU A 122 -8.74 0.72 15.09
CA LEU A 122 -7.73 0.24 14.14
C LEU A 122 -8.02 0.67 12.70
N VAL A 123 -9.28 0.58 12.26
CA VAL A 123 -9.70 1.05 10.92
C VAL A 123 -9.52 2.56 10.79
N ASN A 124 -9.86 3.33 11.82
CA ASN A 124 -9.66 4.78 11.84
C ASN A 124 -8.17 5.16 11.74
N GLN A 125 -7.28 4.42 12.41
CA GLN A 125 -5.83 4.62 12.27
C GLN A 125 -5.34 4.32 10.85
N MET A 126 -5.81 3.24 10.22
CA MET A 126 -5.49 2.93 8.83
C MET A 126 -6.02 3.99 7.86
N ARG A 127 -7.22 4.51 8.11
CA ARG A 127 -7.81 5.61 7.33
C ARG A 127 -6.95 6.86 7.42
N LEU A 128 -6.57 7.27 8.63
CA LEU A 128 -5.67 8.41 8.85
C LEU A 128 -4.32 8.17 8.18
N PHE A 129 -3.79 6.94 8.25
CA PHE A 129 -2.57 6.55 7.55
C PHE A 129 -2.68 6.72 6.03
N ARG A 130 -3.73 6.16 5.42
CA ARG A 130 -3.92 6.21 3.96
C ARG A 130 -4.13 7.64 3.47
N ALA A 131 -4.94 8.42 4.20
CA ALA A 131 -5.23 9.82 3.86
C ALA A 131 -3.95 10.68 3.86
N ALA A 132 -3.18 10.66 4.96
CA ALA A 132 -1.97 11.47 5.02
C ALA A 132 -0.82 10.89 4.17
N HIS A 133 -0.74 9.57 3.95
CA HIS A 133 0.19 9.01 2.97
C HIS A 133 -0.11 9.52 1.55
N ARG A 134 -1.37 9.51 1.12
CA ARG A 134 -1.79 10.07 -0.19
C ARG A 134 -1.36 11.53 -0.33
N SER A 135 -1.72 12.38 0.61
CA SER A 135 -1.39 13.82 0.51
C SER A 135 0.11 14.09 0.52
N ARG A 136 0.90 13.25 1.20
CA ARG A 136 2.35 13.47 1.35
C ARG A 136 3.20 12.82 0.28
N VAL A 137 2.76 11.73 -0.36
CA VAL A 137 3.56 11.05 -1.40
C VAL A 137 3.54 11.80 -2.73
N MET A 138 2.42 12.47 -3.06
CA MET A 138 2.26 13.15 -4.35
C MET A 138 3.33 14.22 -4.62
N PRO A 139 3.69 15.11 -3.67
CA PRO A 139 4.79 16.07 -3.89
C PRO A 139 6.15 15.44 -4.16
N TYR A 140 6.43 14.24 -3.62
CA TYR A 140 7.66 13.51 -3.92
C TYR A 140 7.62 12.92 -5.32
N LEU A 141 6.46 12.43 -5.75
CA LEU A 141 6.26 11.83 -7.07
C LEU A 141 6.28 12.83 -8.22
N LYS A 142 5.95 14.10 -7.95
CA LYS A 142 5.96 15.19 -8.93
C LYS A 142 7.34 15.82 -9.13
N GLU A 143 8.32 15.47 -8.31
CA GLU A 143 9.67 16.02 -8.41
C GLU A 143 10.33 15.58 -9.73
N PRO A 144 10.90 16.51 -10.52
CA PRO A 144 11.51 16.18 -11.81
C PRO A 144 12.78 15.33 -11.63
N ALA A 145 12.85 14.23 -12.38
CA ALA A 145 14.01 13.33 -12.46
C ALA A 145 14.29 12.98 -13.94
N PRO A 146 14.81 13.94 -14.73
CA PRO A 146 15.00 13.78 -16.18
C PRO A 146 15.97 12.65 -16.56
N GLU A 147 16.83 12.24 -15.64
CA GLU A 147 17.79 11.18 -15.85
C GLU A 147 17.16 9.76 -15.90
N ARG A 148 15.84 9.62 -15.73
CA ARG A 148 15.16 8.32 -15.55
C ARG A 148 13.87 8.21 -16.34
N GLN A 149 13.34 7.00 -16.41
CA GLN A 149 11.96 6.82 -16.86
C GLN A 149 10.99 7.40 -15.82
N PRO A 150 9.96 8.17 -16.23
CA PRO A 150 8.89 8.57 -15.33
C PRO A 150 8.22 7.33 -14.72
N MET A 151 8.21 7.25 -13.40
CA MET A 151 7.61 6.12 -12.70
C MET A 151 7.06 6.51 -11.35
N THR A 152 6.04 5.79 -10.93
CA THR A 152 5.54 5.83 -9.54
C THR A 152 6.51 5.11 -8.60
N ALA A 153 6.27 5.17 -7.29
CA ALA A 153 6.92 4.28 -6.33
C ALA A 153 6.40 2.84 -6.45
N GLY A 154 6.64 2.20 -7.59
CA GLY A 154 6.28 0.80 -7.83
C GLY A 154 5.98 0.43 -9.27
N LYS A 155 5.57 1.35 -10.14
CA LYS A 155 5.22 1.04 -11.54
C LYS A 155 5.72 2.09 -12.54
N PRO A 156 6.26 1.67 -13.69
CA PRO A 156 6.55 2.61 -14.77
C PRO A 156 5.27 3.33 -15.21
N LEU A 157 5.37 4.62 -15.47
CA LEU A 157 4.29 5.34 -16.14
C LEU A 157 4.34 4.91 -17.60
N ARG A 158 3.22 4.40 -18.14
CA ARG A 158 3.14 4.02 -19.55
C ARG A 158 3.54 5.23 -20.40
N LYS A 159 4.63 5.12 -21.16
CA LYS A 159 4.91 6.03 -22.27
C LYS A 159 4.25 5.47 -23.53
N GLY A 160 3.27 6.20 -24.03
CA GLY A 160 2.55 5.96 -25.29
C GLY A 160 1.46 7.03 -25.44
N ASP A 161 1.60 7.84 -26.49
CA ASP A 161 0.73 8.91 -27.01
C ASP A 161 -0.22 9.60 -26.00
N GLY A 162 0.22 10.75 -25.46
CA GLY A 162 -0.68 11.70 -24.80
C GLY A 162 -0.51 11.92 -23.29
N VAL A 163 0.62 11.54 -22.68
CA VAL A 163 0.93 12.00 -21.31
C VAL A 163 1.41 13.45 -21.36
N GLU A 164 0.45 14.38 -21.43
CA GLU A 164 0.69 15.83 -21.50
C GLU A 164 1.37 16.40 -20.23
N SER A 165 1.25 15.72 -19.08
CA SER A 165 1.87 16.15 -17.82
C SER A 165 2.07 15.02 -16.82
N ILE A 166 2.96 15.23 -15.84
CA ILE A 166 3.17 14.30 -14.72
C ILE A 166 1.90 14.12 -13.88
N ASP A 167 1.02 15.12 -13.84
CA ASP A 167 -0.26 15.05 -13.13
C ASP A 167 -1.20 14.05 -13.78
N VAL A 168 -1.31 14.07 -15.11
CA VAL A 168 -2.09 13.08 -15.88
C VAL A 168 -1.52 11.68 -15.66
N ALA A 169 -0.19 11.56 -15.65
CA ALA A 169 0.49 10.28 -15.44
C ALA A 169 0.24 9.69 -14.03
N LEU A 170 0.18 10.54 -13.00
CA LEU A 170 -0.03 10.11 -11.62
C LEU A 170 -1.51 9.87 -11.26
N LYS A 171 -2.45 10.25 -12.13
CA LYS A 171 -3.89 10.12 -11.88
C LYS A 171 -4.33 8.69 -11.54
N PRO A 172 -3.91 7.63 -12.26
CA PRO A 172 -4.27 6.26 -11.89
C PRO A 172 -3.79 5.85 -10.50
N LEU A 173 -2.63 6.34 -10.06
CA LEU A 173 -2.13 6.10 -8.71
C LEU A 173 -2.98 6.84 -7.67
N GLU A 174 -3.35 8.09 -7.95
CA GLU A 174 -4.22 8.85 -7.07
C GLU A 174 -5.58 8.18 -6.89
N ASP A 175 -6.18 7.69 -7.98
CA ASP A 175 -7.46 6.98 -7.95
C ASP A 175 -7.36 5.67 -7.16
N MET A 176 -6.26 4.93 -7.31
CA MET A 176 -5.99 3.73 -6.53
C MET A 176 -5.86 4.04 -5.02
N LEU A 177 -5.20 5.14 -4.65
CA LEU A 177 -5.09 5.59 -3.26
C LEU A 177 -6.43 6.06 -2.68
N LEU A 178 -7.25 6.71 -3.51
CA LEU A 178 -8.61 7.13 -3.16
C LEU A 178 -9.51 5.92 -2.91
N GLU A 179 -9.52 4.94 -3.81
CA GLU A 179 -10.28 3.71 -3.66
C GLU A 179 -9.91 3.00 -2.36
N ARG A 180 -8.61 2.94 -2.04
CA ARG A 180 -8.18 2.35 -0.77
C ARG A 180 -8.66 3.14 0.44
N LEU A 181 -8.66 4.46 0.36
CA LEU A 181 -9.21 5.30 1.42
C LEU A 181 -10.69 4.97 1.64
N ARG A 182 -11.47 4.79 0.56
CA ARG A 182 -12.88 4.40 0.61
C ARG A 182 -13.09 3.05 1.28
N GLN A 183 -12.26 2.05 0.98
CA GLN A 183 -12.33 0.74 1.64
C GLN A 183 -12.07 0.78 3.15
N THR A 184 -11.43 1.84 3.66
CA THR A 184 -11.29 2.13 5.09
C THR A 184 -12.36 3.04 5.67
N MET A 185 -13.35 3.46 4.88
CA MET A 185 -14.56 4.08 5.40
C MET A 185 -15.41 2.92 5.93
N TRP A 186 -15.52 2.86 7.25
CA TRP A 186 -16.34 1.88 7.96
C TRP A 186 -17.80 2.10 7.56
N GLU A 187 -18.29 1.30 6.62
CA GLU A 187 -19.73 1.09 6.43
C GLU A 187 -20.04 -0.25 7.11
N HIS A 188 -20.92 -0.23 8.11
CA HIS A 188 -21.56 -1.44 8.60
C HIS A 188 -22.18 -2.11 7.37
N ARG A 189 -21.57 -3.17 6.87
CA ARG A 189 -22.29 -4.09 5.99
C ARG A 189 -23.27 -4.84 6.88
N HIS A 190 -24.46 -4.29 6.99
CA HIS A 190 -25.66 -5.08 7.21
C HIS A 190 -26.00 -5.70 5.85
N ASP A 191 -25.46 -6.89 5.60
CA ASP A 191 -26.03 -7.85 4.66
C ASP A 191 -25.91 -9.23 5.31
#